data_AF-A0A090V164-F1
#
_entry.id   AF-A0A090V164-F1
#
_cell.length_a   1.000
_cell.length_b   1.000
_cell.length_c   1.000
_cell.angle_alpha   90.00
_cell.angle_beta   90.00
_cell.angle_gamma   90.00
#
_symmetry.space_group_name_H-M   'P 1'
#
loop_
_entity.id
_entity.type
_entity.pdbx_description
1 polymer ?
#
loop_
_entity_poly.entity_id
_entity_poly.type
_entity_poly.pdbx_seq_one_letter_code
_entity_poly.pdbx_strand_id
1 'polypeptide(L)'
;MANLLPEKIYMVSNPYEISVNVPAKTLLVINYLTSGQSTTLDNQASNIDKTFSLPLAISTGSEKLFCTQITDGNATNFQSEVIDPTKFTSEYARLVRLINEIDEVIAANIEGGGNYQITINNKTLVRESYSSLQAMRERYVLRANELWGKMNGKPANGNGKPFKSITIFRDPNYPNRWGIR
;
A
#
# COMPACT_ATOMS: atom_id res chain seq x y z
N MET A 1 -0.75 3.90 32.24
CA MET A 1 -2.10 4.24 31.71
C MET A 1 -2.27 3.46 30.43
N ALA A 2 -3.38 2.75 30.23
CA ALA A 2 -3.59 1.98 29.00
C ALA A 2 -3.99 2.93 27.86
N ASN A 3 -3.52 2.66 26.63
CA ASN A 3 -3.89 3.44 25.46
C ASN A 3 -5.41 3.31 25.19
N LEU A 4 -6.06 4.41 24.83
CA LEU A 4 -7.51 4.43 24.54
C LEU A 4 -7.86 3.76 23.20
N LEU A 5 -6.87 3.59 22.33
CA LEU A 5 -6.99 2.82 21.10
C LEU A 5 -5.93 1.70 21.09
N PRO A 6 -6.21 0.56 20.46
CA PRO A 6 -5.22 -0.48 20.26
C PRO A 6 -4.11 0.00 19.32
N GLU A 7 -2.93 -0.61 19.40
CA GLU A 7 -1.80 -0.27 18.52
C GLU A 7 -2.12 -0.54 17.04
N LYS A 8 -2.95 -1.55 16.75
CA LYS A 8 -3.39 -1.91 15.40
C LYS A 8 -4.90 -2.08 15.36
N ILE A 9 -5.51 -1.45 14.37
CA ILE A 9 -6.94 -1.51 14.10
C ILE A 9 -7.13 -2.08 12.69
N TYR A 10 -7.71 -3.26 12.59
CA TYR A 10 -8.06 -3.87 11.29
C TYR A 10 -9.48 -3.47 10.92
N MET A 11 -9.63 -2.75 9.82
CA MET A 11 -10.93 -2.36 9.29
C MET A 11 -11.59 -3.52 8.56
N VAL A 12 -12.90 -3.68 8.75
CA VAL A 12 -13.74 -4.64 7.98
C VAL A 12 -14.63 -3.96 6.94
N SER A 13 -14.78 -2.64 7.05
CA SER A 13 -15.55 -1.78 6.15
C SER A 13 -14.87 -0.42 6.03
N ASN A 14 -15.23 0.39 5.05
CA ASN A 14 -14.71 1.75 4.91
C ASN A 14 -15.87 2.69 4.56
N PRO A 15 -16.36 3.53 5.49
CA PRO A 15 -15.83 3.76 6.85
C PRO A 15 -16.02 2.58 7.82
N TYR A 16 -15.17 2.50 8.84
CA TYR A 16 -15.25 1.55 9.95
C TYR A 16 -15.54 2.30 11.25
N GLU A 17 -16.62 1.94 11.94
CA GLU A 17 -16.97 2.54 13.23
C GLU A 17 -16.32 1.76 14.37
N ILE A 18 -15.53 2.46 15.20
CA ILE A 18 -15.00 1.89 16.45
C ILE A 18 -15.59 2.64 17.64
N SER A 19 -15.99 1.89 18.67
CA SER A 19 -16.42 2.46 19.95
C SER A 19 -15.21 2.71 20.84
N VAL A 20 -15.01 3.95 21.26
CA VAL A 20 -13.93 4.36 22.15
C VAL A 20 -14.52 4.77 23.48
N ASN A 21 -14.13 4.10 24.56
CA ASN A 21 -14.49 4.52 25.91
C ASN A 21 -13.49 5.57 26.40
N VAL A 22 -13.93 6.83 26.51
CA VAL A 22 -13.10 7.94 26.96
C VAL A 22 -13.38 8.17 28.45
N PRO A 23 -12.36 8.08 29.33
CA PRO A 23 -12.54 8.27 30.76
C PRO A 23 -13.06 9.67 31.11
N ALA A 24 -13.57 9.83 32.33
CA ALA A 24 -13.90 11.14 32.88
C ALA A 24 -12.72 12.13 32.76
N LYS A 25 -13.02 13.43 32.62
CA LYS A 25 -12.04 14.53 32.54
C LYS A 25 -10.94 14.34 31.49
N THR A 26 -11.26 13.66 30.40
CA THR A 26 -10.30 13.29 29.36
C THR A 26 -10.66 13.86 27.99
N LEU A 27 -9.66 14.37 27.28
CA LEU A 27 -9.72 14.73 25.86
C LEU A 27 -8.85 13.76 25.07
N LEU A 28 -9.35 13.21 23.97
CA LEU A 28 -8.56 12.44 23.02
C LEU A 28 -8.58 13.14 21.66
N VAL A 29 -7.40 13.56 21.20
CA VAL A 29 -7.20 14.12 19.86
C VAL A 29 -6.52 13.06 19.00
N ILE A 30 -7.09 12.77 17.84
CA ILE A 30 -6.64 11.73 16.92
C ILE A 30 -6.30 12.41 15.60
N ASN A 31 -5.05 12.33 15.19
CA ASN A 31 -4.54 12.96 13.98
C ASN A 31 -4.19 11.92 12.93
N TYR A 32 -4.71 12.10 11.73
CA TYR A 32 -4.43 11.28 10.57
C TYR A 32 -3.19 11.82 9.85
N LEU A 33 -2.14 11.02 9.77
CA LEU A 33 -0.87 11.46 9.17
C LEU A 33 -0.94 11.74 7.68
N THR A 34 -1.77 10.99 6.96
CA THR A 34 -1.78 11.06 5.49
C THR A 34 -2.71 12.16 5.01
N SER A 35 -3.87 12.30 5.66
CA SER A 35 -4.89 13.29 5.30
C SER A 35 -4.74 14.62 6.02
N GLY A 36 -3.97 14.67 7.12
CA GLY A 36 -3.87 15.84 7.99
C GLY A 36 -5.16 16.17 8.75
N GLN A 37 -6.16 15.30 8.67
CA GLN A 37 -7.42 15.47 9.39
C GLN A 37 -7.23 15.17 10.87
N SER A 38 -8.05 15.81 11.71
CA SER A 38 -8.08 15.54 13.15
C SER A 38 -9.50 15.31 13.63
N THR A 39 -9.66 14.38 14.55
CA THR A 39 -10.91 14.13 15.26
C THR A 39 -10.67 14.22 16.75
N THR A 40 -11.59 14.89 17.45
CA THR A 40 -11.46 15.13 18.89
C THR A 40 -12.65 14.51 19.60
N LEU A 41 -12.37 13.67 20.60
CA LEU A 41 -13.36 13.12 21.52
C LEU A 41 -13.19 13.83 22.87
N ASP A 42 -14.21 14.61 23.24
CA ASP A 42 -14.16 15.47 24.43
C ASP A 42 -15.07 14.93 25.54
N ASN A 43 -14.44 14.50 26.64
CA ASN A 43 -15.10 14.15 27.89
C ASN A 43 -14.53 14.94 29.08
N GLN A 44 -14.00 16.14 28.85
CA GLN A 44 -13.33 16.93 29.90
C GLN A 44 -14.30 17.43 30.99
N ALA A 45 -15.54 17.77 30.61
CA ALA A 45 -16.55 18.31 31.53
C ALA A 45 -17.25 17.23 32.38
N SER A 46 -17.12 15.95 32.00
CA SER A 46 -17.84 14.86 32.65
C SER A 46 -17.03 14.24 33.79
N ASN A 47 -17.72 13.83 34.84
CA ASN A 47 -17.17 13.03 35.94
C ASN A 47 -17.40 11.52 35.75
N ILE A 48 -17.93 11.11 34.60
CA ILE A 48 -18.18 9.72 34.23
C ILE A 48 -17.55 9.41 32.88
N ASP A 49 -17.20 8.14 32.68
CA ASP A 49 -16.72 7.63 31.41
C ASP A 49 -17.82 7.73 30.34
N LYS A 50 -17.42 8.05 29.11
CA LYS A 50 -18.33 8.20 27.99
C LYS A 50 -17.81 7.45 26.77
N THR A 51 -18.69 6.68 26.15
CA THR A 51 -18.39 5.99 24.90
C THR A 51 -18.72 6.89 23.71
N PHE A 52 -17.76 7.00 22.78
CA PHE A 52 -17.91 7.71 21.51
C PHE A 52 -17.82 6.73 20.35
N SER A 53 -18.58 6.99 19.27
CA SER A 53 -18.36 6.34 17.97
C SER A 53 -17.35 7.16 17.19
N LEU A 54 -16.29 6.51 16.72
CA LEU A 54 -15.27 7.11 15.88
C LEU A 54 -15.34 6.47 14.48
N PRO A 55 -15.77 7.22 13.45
CA PRO A 55 -15.64 6.78 12.07
C PRO A 55 -14.18 6.84 11.64
N LEU A 56 -13.60 5.69 11.34
CA LEU A 56 -12.29 5.55 10.71
C LEU A 56 -12.49 5.38 9.20
N ALA A 57 -12.00 6.33 8.42
CA ALA A 57 -12.03 6.28 6.96
C ALA A 57 -10.63 6.53 6.41
N ILE A 58 -10.09 5.56 5.67
CA ILE A 58 -8.73 5.65 5.10
C ILE A 58 -8.74 5.43 3.59
N SER A 59 -7.94 6.21 2.86
CA SER A 59 -7.83 6.08 1.40
C SER A 59 -6.73 5.09 0.98
N THR A 60 -5.77 4.81 1.86
CA THR A 60 -4.62 3.91 1.67
C THR A 60 -4.85 2.54 2.31
N GLY A 61 -3.96 1.57 2.05
CA GLY A 61 -4.02 0.25 2.72
C GLY A 61 -3.67 0.29 4.20
N SER A 62 -2.87 1.26 4.64
CA SER A 62 -2.55 1.48 6.05
C SER A 62 -2.36 2.97 6.31
N GLU A 63 -2.81 3.44 7.46
CA GLU A 63 -2.62 4.81 7.93
C GLU A 63 -2.24 4.82 9.41
N LYS A 64 -1.21 5.59 9.75
CA LYS A 64 -0.80 5.81 11.13
C LYS A 64 -1.57 7.00 11.71
N LEU A 65 -2.05 6.83 12.93
CA LEU A 65 -2.74 7.81 13.73
C LEU A 65 -1.82 8.27 14.87
N PHE A 66 -1.67 9.58 15.02
CA PHE A 66 -1.04 10.19 16.18
C PHE A 66 -2.11 10.63 17.17
N CYS A 67 -2.12 9.99 18.33
CA CYS A 67 -3.12 10.23 19.34
C CYS A 67 -2.50 10.96 20.53
N THR A 68 -3.16 12.03 20.96
CA THR A 68 -2.83 12.77 22.18
C THR A 68 -4.00 12.66 23.13
N GLN A 69 -3.75 12.06 24.28
CA GLN A 69 -4.70 11.97 25.39
C GLN A 69 -4.32 12.98 26.46
N ILE A 70 -5.26 13.81 26.88
CA ILE A 70 -5.12 14.75 27.99
C ILE A 70 -6.13 14.37 29.07
N THR A 71 -5.66 13.82 30.18
CA THR A 71 -6.49 13.47 31.34
C THR A 71 -6.08 14.32 32.53
N ASP A 72 -7.01 15.10 33.08
CA ASP A 72 -6.81 15.91 34.29
C ASP A 72 -5.53 16.80 34.22
N GLY A 73 -5.29 17.41 33.05
CA GLY A 73 -4.14 18.27 32.79
C GLY A 73 -2.85 17.55 32.39
N ASN A 74 -2.78 16.22 32.48
CA ASN A 74 -1.62 15.43 32.06
C ASN A 74 -1.79 14.93 30.62
N ALA A 75 -0.82 15.28 29.76
CA ALA A 75 -0.80 14.85 28.36
C ALA A 75 0.05 13.59 28.17
N THR A 76 -0.48 12.63 27.42
CA THR A 76 0.20 11.40 27.00
C THR A 76 -0.01 11.20 25.50
N ASN A 77 1.02 10.76 24.79
CA ASN A 77 0.96 10.52 23.36
C ASN A 77 1.13 9.04 23.07
N PHE A 78 0.37 8.52 22.11
CA PHE A 78 0.54 7.17 21.60
C PHE A 78 0.24 7.11 20.10
N GLN A 79 0.67 6.03 19.46
CA GLN A 79 0.43 5.78 18.04
C GLN A 79 -0.50 4.59 17.88
N SER A 80 -1.39 4.68 16.90
CA SER A 80 -2.23 3.58 16.44
C SER A 80 -2.07 3.45 14.93
N GLU A 81 -2.13 2.24 14.38
CA GLU A 81 -2.12 2.00 12.95
C GLU A 81 -3.46 1.40 12.51
N VAL A 82 -4.12 2.06 11.57
CA VAL A 82 -5.35 1.57 10.95
C VAL A 82 -4.99 0.87 9.64
N ILE A 83 -5.48 -0.35 9.46
CA ILE A 83 -5.14 -1.24 8.36
C ILE A 83 -6.42 -1.65 7.65
N ASP A 84 -6.51 -1.39 6.34
CA ASP A 84 -7.57 -1.88 5.45
C ASP A 84 -7.04 -3.09 4.65
N PRO A 85 -7.34 -4.33 5.07
CA PRO A 85 -6.87 -5.53 4.39
C PRO A 85 -7.45 -5.68 2.98
N THR A 86 -8.63 -5.12 2.71
CA THR A 86 -9.30 -5.24 1.40
C THR A 86 -8.59 -4.44 0.32
N LYS A 87 -7.95 -3.32 0.69
CA LYS A 87 -7.13 -2.53 -0.24
C LYS A 87 -5.84 -3.23 -0.62
N PHE A 88 -5.20 -3.93 0.31
CA PHE A 88 -4.04 -4.75 -0.02
C PHE A 88 -4.38 -5.86 -1.02
N THR A 89 -5.46 -6.62 -0.78
CA THR A 89 -5.83 -7.72 -1.67
C THR A 89 -6.29 -7.24 -3.06
N SER A 90 -7.05 -6.14 -3.12
CA SER A 90 -7.49 -5.56 -4.41
C SER A 90 -6.34 -4.94 -5.21
N GLU A 91 -5.40 -4.24 -4.56
CA GLU A 91 -4.20 -3.72 -5.21
C GLU A 91 -3.32 -4.86 -5.75
N TYR A 92 -3.13 -5.92 -4.95
CA TYR A 92 -2.43 -7.12 -5.39
C TYR A 92 -3.07 -7.73 -6.65
N ALA A 93 -4.39 -7.96 -6.62
CA ALA A 93 -5.12 -8.56 -7.74
C ALA A 93 -5.08 -7.68 -9.00
N ARG A 94 -5.01 -6.35 -8.84
CA ARG A 94 -4.81 -5.42 -9.96
C ARG A 94 -3.40 -5.55 -10.54
N LEU A 95 -2.37 -5.61 -9.70
CA LEU A 95 -0.98 -5.76 -10.14
C LEU A 95 -0.77 -7.07 -10.88
N VAL A 96 -1.33 -8.18 -10.40
CA VAL A 96 -1.26 -9.47 -11.09
C VAL A 96 -1.91 -9.41 -12.47
N ARG A 97 -3.07 -8.76 -12.61
CA ARG A 97 -3.71 -8.56 -13.91
C ARG A 97 -2.83 -7.77 -14.87
N LEU A 98 -2.26 -6.65 -14.43
CA LEU A 98 -1.35 -5.84 -15.26
C LEU A 98 -0.10 -6.61 -15.68
N ILE A 99 0.46 -7.46 -14.80
CA ILE A 99 1.60 -8.32 -15.13
C ILE A 99 1.21 -9.31 -16.23
N ASN A 100 0.04 -9.96 -16.10
CA ASN A 100 -0.45 -10.91 -17.10
C ASN A 100 -0.73 -10.23 -18.46
N GLU A 101 -1.33 -9.04 -18.45
CA GLU A 101 -1.57 -8.25 -19.67
C GLU A 101 -0.25 -7.88 -20.37
N ILE A 102 0.78 -7.50 -19.62
CA ILE A 102 2.11 -7.22 -20.19
C ILE A 102 2.76 -8.50 -20.73
N ASP A 103 2.61 -9.63 -20.04
CA ASP A 103 3.13 -10.93 -20.49
C ASP A 103 2.46 -11.40 -21.79
N GLU A 104 1.15 -11.17 -21.95
CA GLU A 104 0.43 -11.42 -23.21
C GLU A 104 0.93 -10.53 -24.35
N VAL A 105 1.13 -9.24 -24.10
CA VAL A 105 1.67 -8.30 -25.12
C VAL A 105 3.11 -8.66 -25.49
N ILE A 106 3.92 -9.09 -24.52
CA ILE A 106 5.28 -9.59 -24.76
C ILE A 106 5.26 -10.87 -25.61
N ALA A 107 4.41 -11.84 -25.27
CA ALA A 107 4.27 -13.08 -26.04
C ALA A 107 3.84 -12.81 -27.49
N ALA A 108 2.84 -11.96 -27.69
CA ALA A 108 2.38 -11.55 -29.02
C ALA A 108 3.47 -10.83 -29.86
N ASN A 109 4.36 -10.08 -29.20
CA ASN A 109 5.52 -9.48 -29.86
C ASN A 109 6.57 -10.53 -30.27
N ILE A 110 6.76 -11.59 -29.49
CA ILE A 110 7.75 -12.66 -29.74
C ILE A 110 7.25 -13.61 -30.85
N GLU A 111 5.96 -13.92 -30.90
CA GLU A 111 5.33 -14.84 -31.87
C GLU A 111 5.22 -14.26 -33.30
N GLY A 112 5.79 -13.07 -33.56
CA GLY A 112 5.91 -12.52 -34.90
C GLY A 112 4.67 -11.80 -35.45
N GLY A 113 3.67 -11.53 -34.61
CA GLY A 113 2.38 -10.92 -35.00
C GLY A 113 2.37 -9.38 -35.09
N GLY A 114 3.51 -8.70 -34.97
CA GLY A 114 3.59 -7.24 -35.06
C GLY A 114 4.15 -6.79 -36.40
N ASN A 115 3.29 -6.51 -37.40
CA ASN A 115 3.71 -5.74 -38.57
C ASN A 115 4.48 -4.49 -38.11
N TYR A 116 5.77 -4.44 -38.43
CA TYR A 116 6.78 -3.52 -37.91
C TYR A 116 6.56 -2.03 -38.23
N GLN A 117 5.53 -1.71 -39.03
CA GLN A 117 5.10 -0.37 -39.37
C GLN A 117 3.77 -0.52 -40.11
N ILE A 118 2.67 -0.03 -39.56
CA ILE A 118 1.50 0.29 -40.39
C ILE A 118 1.50 1.80 -40.54
N THR A 119 1.89 2.27 -41.72
CA THR A 119 1.73 3.67 -42.12
C THR A 119 0.26 3.89 -42.43
N ILE A 120 -0.47 4.57 -41.54
CA ILE A 120 -1.80 5.11 -41.86
C ILE A 120 -1.65 6.63 -41.93
N ASN A 121 -1.91 7.23 -43.09
CA ASN A 121 -1.93 8.69 -43.28
C ASN A 121 -0.66 9.42 -42.78
N ASN A 122 0.55 8.94 -43.10
CA ASN A 122 1.82 9.55 -42.68
C ASN A 122 1.99 9.76 -41.16
N LYS A 123 1.19 9.07 -40.33
CA LYS A 123 1.38 9.04 -38.87
C LYS A 123 1.99 7.70 -38.50
N THR A 124 3.20 7.74 -37.96
CA THR A 124 3.83 6.57 -37.35
C THR A 124 3.21 6.35 -35.96
N LEU A 125 2.41 5.30 -35.82
CA LEU A 125 1.99 4.83 -34.50
C LEU A 125 3.20 4.21 -33.81
N VAL A 126 3.82 4.95 -32.89
CA VAL A 126 4.89 4.44 -32.04
C VAL A 126 4.27 3.51 -31.00
N ARG A 127 4.41 2.20 -31.18
CA ARG A 127 4.20 1.23 -30.09
C ARG A 127 5.39 1.28 -29.13
N GLU A 128 5.17 1.11 -27.84
CA GLU A 128 6.22 1.07 -26.81
C GLU A 128 7.25 -0.04 -27.12
N SER A 129 8.53 0.23 -26.88
CA SER A 129 9.60 -0.75 -27.11
C SER A 129 9.48 -1.93 -26.14
N TYR A 130 9.88 -3.13 -26.59
CA TYR A 130 9.97 -4.33 -25.74
C TYR A 130 10.72 -4.06 -24.42
N SER A 131 11.80 -3.27 -24.46
CA SER A 131 12.55 -2.84 -23.28
C SER A 131 11.72 -2.00 -22.30
N SER A 132 10.79 -1.18 -22.78
CA SER A 132 9.86 -0.40 -21.96
C SER A 132 8.88 -1.33 -21.24
N LEU A 133 8.29 -2.28 -21.98
CA LEU A 133 7.35 -3.27 -21.42
C LEU A 133 8.00 -4.13 -20.33
N GLN A 134 9.24 -4.58 -20.54
CA GLN A 134 9.98 -5.36 -19.56
C GLN A 134 10.32 -4.55 -18.29
N ALA A 135 10.69 -3.27 -18.44
CA ALA A 135 10.90 -2.38 -17.30
C ALA A 135 9.60 -2.11 -16.50
N MET A 136 8.46 -1.97 -17.18
CA MET A 136 7.15 -1.85 -16.52
C MET A 136 6.79 -3.12 -15.76
N ARG A 137 7.00 -4.29 -16.38
CA ARG A 137 6.79 -5.60 -15.76
C ARG A 137 7.61 -5.75 -14.48
N GLU A 138 8.90 -5.43 -14.50
CA GLU A 138 9.78 -5.51 -13.33
C GLU A 138 9.29 -4.64 -12.18
N ARG A 139 8.84 -3.41 -12.47
CA ARG A 139 8.28 -2.50 -11.45
C ARG A 139 7.01 -3.07 -10.81
N TYR A 140 6.09 -3.61 -11.60
CA TYR A 140 4.87 -4.20 -11.06
C TYR A 140 5.13 -5.47 -10.27
N VAL A 141 6.07 -6.31 -10.71
CA VAL A 141 6.52 -7.50 -9.96
C VAL A 141 7.13 -7.12 -8.61
N LEU A 142 7.99 -6.09 -8.57
CA LEU A 142 8.57 -5.61 -7.32
C LEU A 142 7.48 -5.16 -6.34
N ARG A 143 6.54 -4.32 -6.80
CA ARG A 143 5.43 -3.82 -5.98
C ARG A 143 4.51 -4.95 -5.51
N ALA A 144 4.19 -5.92 -6.37
CA ALA A 144 3.38 -7.07 -6.02
C ALA A 144 4.05 -7.92 -4.93
N ASN A 145 5.36 -8.12 -5.02
CA ASN A 145 6.14 -8.87 -4.03
C ASN A 145 6.26 -8.13 -2.69
N GLU A 146 6.42 -6.80 -2.70
CA GLU A 146 6.39 -5.99 -1.48
C GLU A 146 5.03 -6.11 -0.78
N LEU A 147 3.95 -6.00 -1.55
CA LEU A 147 2.60 -6.06 -1.02
C LEU A 147 2.25 -7.46 -0.50
N TRP A 148 2.70 -8.51 -1.19
CA TRP A 148 2.62 -9.89 -0.70
C TRP A 148 3.41 -10.10 0.59
N GLY A 149 4.61 -9.52 0.70
CA GLY A 149 5.41 -9.53 1.92
C GLY A 149 4.67 -8.88 3.09
N LYS A 150 4.08 -7.69 2.86
CA LYS A 150 3.27 -6.97 3.86
C LYS A 150 2.06 -7.79 4.32
N MET A 151 1.34 -8.44 3.40
CA MET A 151 0.19 -9.28 3.74
C MET A 151 0.57 -10.52 4.57
N ASN A 152 1.73 -11.12 4.31
CA ASN A 152 2.17 -12.36 4.98
C ASN A 152 3.16 -12.14 6.13
N GLY A 153 3.39 -10.89 6.54
CA GLY A 153 4.36 -10.55 7.58
C GLY A 153 5.79 -10.95 7.26
N LYS A 154 6.13 -11.11 5.96
CA LYS A 154 7.47 -11.49 5.49
C LYS A 154 8.20 -10.27 4.95
N PRO A 155 9.52 -10.17 5.15
CA PRO A 155 10.30 -9.09 4.55
C PRO A 155 10.18 -9.15 3.02
N ALA A 156 10.15 -7.98 2.38
CA ALA A 156 10.07 -7.84 0.91
C ALA A 156 11.22 -8.57 0.16
N ASN A 157 12.27 -8.99 0.88
CA ASN A 157 13.44 -9.71 0.36
C ASN A 157 13.52 -11.19 0.79
N GLY A 158 12.45 -11.77 1.35
CA GLY A 158 12.43 -13.17 1.76
C GLY A 158 12.34 -14.18 0.61
N ASN A 159 12.89 -15.39 0.82
CA ASN A 159 12.65 -16.55 -0.06
C ASN A 159 11.17 -16.97 0.03
N GLY A 160 10.48 -17.05 -1.11
CA GLY A 160 9.05 -17.41 -1.19
C GLY A 160 8.15 -16.39 -1.90
N LYS A 161 8.72 -15.46 -2.67
CA LYS A 161 7.96 -14.52 -3.50
C LYS A 161 7.10 -15.27 -4.53
N PRO A 162 5.84 -14.87 -4.76
CA PRO A 162 5.00 -15.45 -5.82
C PRO A 162 5.61 -15.22 -7.20
N PHE A 163 6.29 -14.08 -7.39
CA PHE A 163 7.05 -13.79 -8.61
C PHE A 163 8.55 -13.81 -8.31
N LYS A 164 9.27 -14.80 -8.83
CA LYS A 164 10.73 -14.78 -8.82
C LYS A 164 11.21 -13.59 -9.65
N SER A 165 12.05 -12.75 -9.06
CA SER A 165 12.78 -11.71 -9.81
C SER A 165 13.53 -12.41 -10.95
N ILE A 166 13.39 -11.91 -12.18
CA ILE A 166 14.28 -12.30 -13.27
C ILE A 166 15.65 -11.79 -12.86
N THR A 167 16.49 -12.70 -12.39
CA THR A 167 17.88 -12.40 -12.17
C THR A 167 18.47 -12.28 -13.56
N ILE A 168 18.90 -11.07 -13.94
CA ILE A 168 19.70 -10.89 -15.15
C ILE A 168 20.92 -11.80 -14.97
N PHE A 169 21.06 -12.81 -15.83
CA PHE A 169 22.27 -13.63 -15.84
C PHE A 169 23.44 -12.71 -16.19
N ARG A 170 24.25 -12.37 -15.18
CA ARG A 170 25.55 -11.76 -15.40
C ARG A 170 26.45 -12.85 -15.96
N ASP A 171 27.09 -12.58 -17.10
CA ASP A 171 28.18 -13.42 -17.56
C ASP A 171 29.29 -13.40 -16.48
N PRO A 172 29.69 -14.54 -15.90
CA PRO A 172 30.74 -14.62 -14.88
C PRO A 172 32.06 -13.97 -15.32
N ASN A 173 32.29 -13.88 -16.63
CA ASN A 173 33.52 -13.34 -17.18
C ASN A 173 33.49 -11.81 -17.40
N TYR A 174 32.32 -11.16 -17.34
CA TYR A 174 32.20 -9.72 -17.65
C TYR A 174 31.20 -8.96 -16.75
N PRO A 175 31.52 -8.79 -15.45
CA PRO A 175 30.62 -8.11 -14.50
C PRO A 175 30.37 -6.61 -14.79
N ASN A 176 31.18 -5.96 -15.63
CA ASN A 176 31.15 -4.51 -15.87
C ASN A 176 30.75 -4.09 -17.30
N ARG A 177 30.35 -5.03 -18.18
CA ARG A 177 29.91 -4.68 -19.53
C ARG A 177 28.40 -4.76 -19.61
N TRP A 178 27.77 -3.59 -19.63
CA TRP A 178 26.37 -3.44 -20.03
C TRP A 178 26.23 -3.92 -21.47
N GLY A 179 25.16 -4.65 -21.75
CA GLY A 179 24.94 -5.37 -23.00
C GLY A 179 25.43 -4.65 -24.25
N ILE A 180 26.36 -5.29 -24.95
CA ILE A 180 26.60 -5.05 -26.37
C ILE A 180 26.50 -6.41 -27.05
N ARG A 181 25.28 -6.63 -27.57
CA ARG A 181 24.79 -7.63 -28.55
C ARG A 181 25.29 -9.07 -28.42
#